data_AF-A0A3D2BRF2-F1
#
_entry.id   AF-A0A3D2BRF2-F1
#
_cell.length_a   1.000
_cell.length_b   1.000
_cell.length_c   1.000
_cell.angle_alpha   90.00
_cell.angle_beta   90.00
_cell.angle_gamma   90.00
#
_symmetry.space_group_name_H-M   'P 1'
#
loop_
_entity.id
_entity.type
_entity.pdbx_description
1 polymer ?
#
loop_
_entity_poly.entity_id
_entity_poly.type
_entity_poly.pdbx_seq_one_letter_code
_entity_poly.pdbx_strand_id
1 'polypeptide(L)'
;MSRIHFTTGRTSNTLSSSEKENTMSLKTMRTDHVGGLLRPREVISALIARGKDEIDDDEIARVQEETIRDFVAKQEAMDLGMVSDGE
;
A
#
# COMPACT_ATOMS: atom_id res chain seq x y z
N MET A 1 -22.72 -50.21 -15.84
CA MET A 1 -22.35 -48.80 -15.66
C MET A 1 -21.62 -48.66 -14.34
N SER A 2 -20.28 -48.56 -14.39
CA SER A 2 -19.40 -48.58 -13.21
C SER A 2 -19.40 -47.23 -12.51
N ARG A 3 -19.73 -47.20 -11.22
CA ARG A 3 -19.79 -45.98 -10.41
C ARG A 3 -18.42 -45.78 -9.74
N ILE A 4 -17.63 -44.86 -10.29
CA ILE A 4 -16.31 -44.52 -9.77
C ILE A 4 -16.49 -43.83 -8.41
N HIS A 5 -16.06 -44.48 -7.33
CA HIS A 5 -15.93 -43.86 -6.00
C HIS A 5 -14.66 -43.01 -6.00
N PHE A 6 -14.81 -41.69 -6.11
CA PHE A 6 -13.72 -40.75 -5.81
C PHE A 6 -13.62 -40.58 -4.30
N THR A 7 -12.61 -41.19 -3.68
CA THR A 7 -12.23 -40.89 -2.30
C THR A 7 -11.39 -39.61 -2.34
N THR A 8 -11.94 -38.48 -1.92
CA THR A 8 -11.12 -37.31 -1.61
C THR A 8 -10.41 -37.61 -0.30
N GLY A 9 -9.18 -38.11 -0.37
CA GLY A 9 -8.31 -38.22 0.78
C GLY A 9 -8.10 -36.82 1.34
N ARG A 10 -8.80 -36.49 2.43
CA ARG A 10 -8.49 -35.30 3.24
C ARG A 10 -7.18 -35.62 3.93
N THR A 11 -6.06 -35.24 3.32
CA THR A 11 -4.77 -35.19 3.98
C THR A 11 -4.88 -34.14 5.09
N SER A 12 -5.25 -34.59 6.29
CA SER A 12 -5.02 -33.85 7.51
C SER A 12 -3.52 -33.79 7.72
N ASN A 13 -2.86 -32.82 7.10
CA ASN A 13 -1.47 -32.52 7.38
C ASN A 13 -1.44 -31.84 8.75
N THR A 14 -1.35 -32.65 9.80
CA THR A 14 -0.98 -32.17 11.12
C THR A 14 0.49 -31.77 11.05
N LEU A 15 0.73 -30.50 10.71
CA LEU A 15 2.05 -29.88 10.73
C LEU A 15 2.73 -30.19 12.07
N SER A 16 3.97 -30.67 12.00
CA SER A 16 4.82 -30.93 13.15
C SER A 16 4.96 -29.66 13.99
N SER A 17 5.06 -29.78 15.32
CA SER A 17 5.33 -28.65 16.22
C SER A 17 6.59 -27.86 15.82
N SER A 18 7.53 -28.48 15.09
CA SER A 18 8.73 -27.82 14.56
C SER A 18 8.46 -26.94 13.33
N GLU A 19 7.40 -27.20 12.55
CA GLU A 19 7.03 -26.38 11.37
C GLU A 19 6.23 -25.14 11.77
N LYS A 20 5.50 -25.19 12.90
CA LYS A 20 4.77 -24.03 13.44
C LYS A 20 5.68 -22.91 13.95
N GLU A 21 6.89 -23.25 14.38
CA GLU A 21 7.92 -22.31 14.83
C GLU A 21 8.59 -21.56 13.67
N ASN A 22 8.58 -22.13 12.46
CA ASN A 22 9.25 -21.55 11.30
C ASN A 22 8.33 -20.68 10.41
N THR A 23 7.05 -20.55 10.77
CA THR A 23 6.14 -19.64 10.10
C THR A 23 6.20 -18.28 10.79
N MET A 24 6.94 -17.34 10.20
CA MET A 24 6.85 -15.93 10.59
C MET A 24 5.39 -15.50 10.48
N SER A 25 4.79 -15.12 11.61
CA SER A 25 3.45 -14.57 11.62
C SER A 25 3.43 -13.30 10.76
N LEU A 26 2.46 -13.16 9.85
CA LEU A 26 2.28 -11.93 9.08
C LEU A 26 2.13 -10.71 10.01
N LYS A 27 1.64 -10.94 11.24
CA LYS A 27 1.51 -9.90 12.28
C LYS A 27 2.84 -9.36 12.78
N THR A 28 3.93 -10.11 12.62
CA THR A 28 5.29 -9.71 13.00
C THR A 28 6.13 -9.25 11.80
N MET A 29 5.58 -9.29 10.59
CA MET A 29 6.27 -8.82 9.39
C MET A 29 6.04 -7.32 9.21
N ARG A 30 7.13 -6.56 9.20
CA ARG A 30 7.08 -5.13 8.88
C ARG A 30 6.56 -4.94 7.45
N THR A 31 5.58 -4.07 7.30
CA THR A 31 4.92 -3.76 6.02
C THR A 31 4.99 -2.26 5.80
N ASP A 32 5.56 -1.84 4.66
CA ASP A 32 5.67 -0.44 4.26
C ASP A 32 5.25 -0.27 2.79
N HIS A 33 4.93 0.95 2.40
CA HIS A 33 4.71 1.31 1.01
C HIS A 33 6.06 1.59 0.30
N VAL A 34 6.18 1.26 -1.00
CA VAL A 34 7.46 1.34 -1.74
C VAL A 34 7.89 2.77 -2.04
N GLY A 35 6.95 3.72 -2.09
CA GLY A 35 7.21 5.12 -2.37
C GLY A 35 6.15 5.71 -3.28
N GLY A 36 6.24 5.45 -4.58
CA GLY A 36 5.35 6.02 -5.58
C GLY A 36 3.86 5.73 -5.37
N LEU A 37 3.05 6.78 -5.41
CA LEU A 37 1.61 6.74 -5.22
C LEU A 37 0.87 7.42 -6.36
N LEU A 38 -0.45 7.26 -6.36
CA LEU A 38 -1.28 7.97 -7.31
C LEU A 38 -1.21 9.47 -7.02
N ARG A 39 -0.75 10.25 -8.01
CA ARG A 39 -0.70 11.70 -7.93
C ARG A 39 -2.10 12.27 -7.59
N PRO A 40 -2.24 13.03 -6.49
CA PRO A 40 -3.54 13.55 -6.07
C PRO A 40 -4.18 14.51 -7.09
N ARG A 41 -5.51 14.57 -7.09
CA ARG A 41 -6.29 15.30 -8.10
C ARG A 41 -6.02 16.80 -8.06
N GLU A 42 -5.74 17.31 -6.88
CA GLU A 42 -5.41 18.69 -6.56
C GLU A 42 -4.10 19.06 -7.26
N VAL A 43 -3.06 18.22 -7.14
CA VAL A 43 -1.77 18.38 -7.83
C VAL A 43 -1.93 18.30 -9.35
N ILE A 44 -2.73 17.36 -9.86
CA ILE A 44 -3.02 17.28 -11.31
C ILE A 44 -3.71 18.56 -11.79
N SER A 45 -4.68 19.07 -11.03
CA SER A 45 -5.42 20.29 -11.39
C SER A 45 -4.51 21.52 -11.37
N ALA A 46 -3.62 21.63 -10.39
CA ALA A 46 -2.60 22.68 -10.32
C ALA A 46 -1.64 22.62 -11.53
N LEU A 47 -1.16 21.43 -11.90
CA LEU A 47 -0.32 21.26 -13.09
C LEU A 47 -1.03 21.66 -14.38
N ILE A 48 -2.32 21.35 -14.52
CA ILE A 48 -3.14 21.79 -15.66
C ILE A 48 -3.28 23.33 -15.67
N ALA A 49 -3.55 23.94 -14.52
CA ALA A 49 -3.67 25.40 -14.39
C ALA A 49 -2.34 26.09 -14.71
N ARG A 50 -1.21 25.53 -14.27
CA ARG A 50 0.12 26.02 -14.64
C ARG A 50 0.37 25.93 -16.14
N GLY A 51 -0.01 24.81 -16.76
CA GLY A 51 0.11 24.63 -18.22
C GLY A 51 -0.73 25.62 -19.04
N LYS A 52 -1.64 26.36 -18.40
CA LYS A 52 -2.43 27.44 -18.97
C LYS A 52 -1.99 28.83 -18.51
N ASP A 53 -0.88 28.94 -17.78
CA ASP A 53 -0.39 30.16 -17.15
C ASP A 53 -1.39 30.81 -16.17
N GLU A 54 -2.32 30.02 -15.59
CA GLU A 54 -3.32 30.50 -14.62
C GLU A 54 -2.74 30.63 -13.21
N ILE A 55 -1.69 29.86 -12.90
CA ILE A 55 -0.95 29.91 -11.63
C ILE A 55 0.56 29.93 -11.88
N ASP A 56 1.32 30.34 -10.87
CA ASP A 56 2.79 30.32 -10.89
C ASP A 56 3.37 29.04 -10.27
N ASP A 57 4.69 28.93 -10.30
CA ASP A 57 5.42 27.77 -9.77
C ASP A 57 5.34 27.70 -8.23
N ASP A 58 5.24 28.85 -7.55
CA ASP A 58 5.11 28.92 -6.10
C ASP A 58 3.77 28.32 -5.64
N GLU A 59 2.70 28.56 -6.40
CA GLU A 59 1.38 28.02 -6.10
C GLU A 59 1.32 26.50 -6.33
N ILE A 60 1.99 25.97 -7.35
CA ILE A 60 2.13 24.51 -7.51
C ILE A 60 2.89 23.90 -6.32
N ALA A 61 4.00 24.53 -5.91
CA ALA A 61 4.81 24.05 -4.80
C ALA A 61 4.01 24.02 -3.49
N ARG A 62 3.15 25.01 -3.25
CA ARG A 62 2.24 25.03 -2.09
C ARG A 62 1.24 23.88 -2.12
N VAL A 63 0.61 23.63 -3.27
CA VAL A 63 -0.36 22.52 -3.42
C VAL A 63 0.32 21.17 -3.20
N GLN A 64 1.53 20.98 -3.72
CA GLN A 64 2.32 19.77 -3.50
C GLN A 64 2.65 19.58 -2.02
N GLU A 65 3.15 20.62 -1.36
CA GLU A 65 3.52 20.59 0.05
C GLU A 65 2.30 20.28 0.96
N GLU A 66 1.15 20.88 0.72
CA GLU A 66 -0.09 20.56 1.45
C GLU A 66 -0.49 19.09 1.27
N THR A 67 -0.42 18.62 0.02
CA THR A 67 -0.75 17.24 -0.33
C THR A 67 0.19 16.22 0.34
N ILE A 68 1.49 16.53 0.39
CA ILE A 68 2.49 15.68 1.05
C ILE A 68 2.19 15.60 2.55
N ARG A 69 1.88 16.71 3.22
CA ARG A 69 1.55 16.71 4.65
C ARG A 69 0.32 15.86 4.96
N ASP A 70 -0.73 15.99 4.16
CA ASP A 70 -1.94 15.18 4.28
C ASP A 70 -1.66 13.69 4.10
N PHE A 71 -0.73 13.35 3.20
CA PHE A 71 -0.37 11.98 2.94
C PHE A 71 0.51 11.38 4.05
N VAL A 72 1.48 12.13 4.55
CA VAL A 72 2.30 11.72 5.71
C VAL A 72 1.40 11.48 6.93
N ALA A 73 0.47 12.40 7.23
CA ALA A 73 -0.45 12.26 8.35
C ALA A 73 -1.31 10.97 8.24
N LYS A 74 -1.73 10.59 7.03
CA LYS A 74 -2.47 9.34 6.80
C LYS A 74 -1.61 8.10 7.07
N GLN A 75 -0.35 8.11 6.66
CA GLN A 75 0.56 6.99 6.89
C GLN A 75 0.93 6.83 8.38
N GLU A 76 1.17 7.95 9.07
CA GLU A 76 1.41 7.95 10.52
C GLU A 76 0.21 7.39 11.28
N ALA A 77 -1.02 7.75 10.88
CA ALA A 77 -2.24 7.20 11.47
C ALA A 77 -2.44 5.69 11.22
N MET A 78 -1.77 5.12 10.22
CA MET A 78 -1.80 3.69 9.90
C MET A 78 -0.74 2.87 10.67
N ASP A 79 0.08 3.51 11.52
CA ASP A 79 1.17 2.87 12.27
C ASP A 79 2.14 2.12 11.35
N LEU A 80 2.42 2.71 10.19
CA LEU A 80 3.41 2.16 9.25
C LEU A 80 4.81 2.33 9.82
N GLY A 81 5.68 1.32 9.60
CA GLY A 81 7.05 1.34 10.08
C GLY A 81 7.95 2.37 9.38
N MET A 82 7.48 2.94 8.29
CA MET A 82 8.11 4.00 7.50
C MET A 82 7.03 4.78 6.74
N VAL A 83 7.26 6.08 6.57
CA VAL A 83 6.44 6.98 5.77
C VAL A 83 7.22 7.47 4.54
N SER A 84 6.51 7.75 3.45
CA SER A 84 7.06 8.30 2.19
C SER A 84 6.27 9.55 1.78
N ASP A 85 6.89 10.45 1.00
CA ASP A 85 6.23 11.63 0.42
C ASP A 85 5.30 11.29 -0.76
N GLY A 86 5.58 10.20 -1.48
CA GLY A 86 4.66 9.59 -2.44
C GLY A 86 4.99 9.81 -3.92
N GLU A 87 6.10 10.51 -4.23
CA GLU A 87 6.53 10.97 -5.58
C GLU A 87 5.47 11.67 -6.46
#